data_AF-A0A315QMH6-F1
#
_entry.id   AF-A0A315QMH6-F1
#
_cell.length_a   1.000
_cell.length_b   1.000
_cell.length_c   1.000
_cell.angle_alpha   90.00
_cell.angle_beta   90.00
_cell.angle_gamma   90.00
#
_symmetry.space_group_name_H-M   'P 1'
#
loop_
_entity.id
_entity.type
_entity.pdbx_description
1 polymer ?
#
loop_
_entity_poly.entity_id
_entity_poly.type
_entity_poly.pdbx_seq_one_letter_code
_entity_poly.pdbx_strand_id
1 'polypeptide(L)' 'AFYITVTSHMPFDFYPEEYSQEEFEDLEPPIVKYYFNSVYFTDQSIKHFFEKLNLKKRFIPRYSFCLLL' A
#
# COMPACT_ATOMS: atom_id res chain seq x y z
N ALA A 1 -6.32 8.49 13.96
CA ALA A 1 -7.14 7.79 12.95
C ALA A 1 -6.68 6.35 12.88
N PHE A 2 -7.60 5.41 12.66
CA PHE A 2 -7.28 4.00 12.46
C PHE A 2 -7.60 3.63 11.00
N TYR A 3 -6.70 2.86 10.38
CA TYR A 3 -6.86 2.34 9.03
C TYR A 3 -6.75 0.82 9.09
N ILE A 4 -7.72 0.13 8.53
CA ILE A 4 -7.78 -1.34 8.51
C ILE A 4 -7.72 -1.77 7.04
N THR A 5 -6.75 -2.61 6.71
CA THR A 5 -6.57 -3.16 5.35
C THR A 5 -7.33 -4.48 5.20
N VAL A 6 -7.80 -4.77 3.98
CA VAL A 6 -8.57 -6.01 3.68
C VAL A 6 -7.96 -6.84 2.55
N THR A 7 -6.91 -6.36 1.88
CA THR A 7 -6.29 -7.01 0.72
C THR A 7 -5.74 -8.41 1.02
N SER A 8 -5.10 -8.61 2.16
CA SER A 8 -4.58 -9.93 2.57
C SER A 8 -5.62 -10.79 3.30
N HIS A 9 -6.92 -10.59 3.06
CA HIS A 9 -7.96 -11.46 3.58
C HIS A 9 -8.13 -12.69 2.67
N MET A 10 -8.39 -13.85 3.25
CA MET A 10 -8.65 -15.10 2.51
C MET A 10 -9.82 -14.91 1.52
N PRO A 11 -9.74 -15.39 0.26
CA PRO A 11 -8.77 -16.34 -0.30
C PRO A 11 -7.46 -15.73 -0.87
N PHE A 12 -7.15 -14.48 -0.51
CA PHE A 12 -5.93 -13.76 -0.87
C PHE A 12 -5.82 -13.37 -2.35
N ASP A 13 -6.93 -13.32 -3.07
CA ASP A 13 -7.02 -12.97 -4.50
C ASP A 13 -7.39 -11.49 -4.74
N PHE A 14 -7.52 -10.69 -3.69
CA PHE A 14 -7.91 -9.29 -3.78
C PHE A 14 -6.70 -8.37 -4.03
N TYR A 15 -6.02 -8.54 -5.16
CA TYR A 15 -4.95 -7.65 -5.62
C TYR A 15 -4.90 -7.60 -7.16
N PRO A 16 -4.38 -6.54 -7.78
CA PRO A 16 -4.24 -6.47 -9.23
C PRO A 16 -3.16 -7.44 -9.72
N GLU A 17 -3.47 -8.22 -10.76
CA GLU A 17 -2.58 -9.28 -11.27
C GLU A 17 -1.23 -8.72 -11.76
N GLU A 18 -1.17 -7.45 -12.16
CA GLU A 18 0.07 -6.77 -12.57
C GLU A 18 1.08 -6.61 -11.42
N TYR A 19 0.64 -6.80 -10.17
CA TYR A 19 1.49 -6.82 -8.98
C TYR A 19 1.86 -8.24 -8.54
N SER A 20 1.46 -9.27 -9.28
CA SER A 20 1.96 -10.62 -9.05
C SER A 20 3.48 -10.67 -9.25
N GLN A 21 4.17 -11.44 -8.43
CA GLN A 21 5.63 -11.57 -8.46
C GLN A 21 6.02 -12.88 -9.13
N GLU A 22 6.96 -12.80 -10.08
CA GLU A 22 7.50 -13.96 -10.81
C GLU A 22 8.10 -14.98 -9.85
N GLU A 23 8.72 -14.52 -8.75
CA GLU A 23 9.33 -15.36 -7.72
C GLU A 23 8.33 -16.28 -7.00
N PHE A 24 7.03 -15.98 -7.11
CA PHE A 24 5.96 -16.76 -6.48
C PHE A 24 5.19 -17.64 -7.47
N GLU A 25 5.56 -17.66 -8.75
CA GLU A 25 4.81 -18.37 -9.79
C GLU A 25 4.70 -19.87 -9.53
N ASP A 26 5.81 -20.48 -9.11
CA ASP A 26 5.96 -21.93 -8.87
C ASP A 26 5.54 -22.37 -7.46
N LEU A 27 4.94 -21.47 -6.66
CA LEU A 27 4.51 -21.81 -5.30
C LEU A 27 3.23 -22.65 -5.32
N GLU A 28 3.37 -23.89 -4.86
CA GLU A 28 2.28 -24.81 -4.59
C GLU A 28 2.06 -24.96 -3.08
N PRO A 29 0.81 -25.02 -2.59
CA PRO A 29 -0.46 -24.91 -3.33
C PRO A 29 -0.81 -23.45 -3.73
N PRO A 30 -1.78 -23.22 -4.65
CA PRO A 30 -2.11 -21.87 -5.16
C PRO A 30 -2.50 -20.86 -4.08
N ILE A 31 -3.06 -21.32 -2.97
CA ILE A 31 -3.40 -20.46 -1.83
C ILE A 31 -2.17 -19.81 -1.19
N VAL A 32 -1.01 -20.48 -1.20
CA VAL A 32 0.26 -19.94 -0.70
C VAL A 32 0.78 -18.87 -1.65
N LYS A 33 0.72 -19.12 -2.96
CA LYS A 33 1.02 -18.11 -3.99
C LYS A 33 0.16 -16.85 -3.81
N TYR A 34 -1.15 -17.00 -3.67
CA TYR A 34 -2.05 -15.86 -3.49
C TYR A 34 -1.79 -15.12 -2.17
N TYR A 35 -1.51 -15.84 -1.09
CA TYR A 35 -1.11 -15.23 0.17
C TYR A 35 0.10 -14.31 0.00
N PHE A 36 1.21 -14.79 -0.57
CA PHE A 36 2.42 -13.99 -0.72
C PHE A 36 2.22 -12.77 -1.63
N ASN A 37 1.50 -12.93 -2.74
CA ASN A 37 1.17 -11.79 -3.62
C ASN A 37 0.28 -10.75 -2.91
N SER A 38 -0.73 -11.19 -2.14
CA SER A 38 -1.59 -10.27 -1.39
C SER A 38 -0.83 -9.46 -0.34
N VAL A 39 0.16 -10.10 0.33
CA VAL A 39 1.00 -9.45 1.34
C VAL A 39 1.97 -8.48 0.67
N TYR A 40 2.59 -8.88 -0.44
CA TYR A 40 3.48 -8.01 -1.22
C TYR A 40 2.76 -6.74 -1.68
N PHE A 41 1.56 -6.87 -2.26
CA PHE A 41 0.77 -5.72 -2.67
C PHE A 41 0.38 -4.82 -1.49
N THR A 42 0.04 -5.42 -0.34
CA THR A 42 -0.28 -4.67 0.87
C THR A 42 0.91 -3.86 1.38
N ASP A 43 2.12 -4.44 1.36
CA ASP A 43 3.36 -3.74 1.73
C ASP A 43 3.62 -2.55 0.80
N GLN A 44 3.54 -2.75 -0.53
CA GLN A 44 3.70 -1.65 -1.50
C GLN A 44 2.66 -0.54 -1.29
N SER A 45 1.42 -0.91 -0.99
CA SER A 45 0.34 0.04 -0.73
C SER A 45 0.61 0.87 0.53
N ILE A 46 1.11 0.25 1.60
CA ILE A 46 1.47 0.91 2.85
C ILE A 46 2.67 1.85 2.64
N LYS A 47 3.70 1.39 1.93
CA LYS A 47 4.85 2.21 1.55
C LYS A 47 4.41 3.45 0.78
N HIS A 48 3.60 3.27 -0.25
CA HIS A 48 3.07 4.38 -1.05
C HIS A 48 2.22 5.36 -0.22
N PHE A 49 1.39 4.84 0.69
CA PHE A 49 0.60 5.65 1.60
C PHE A 49 1.47 6.57 2.45
N PHE A 50 2.55 6.04 3.05
CA PHE A 50 3.47 6.85 3.86
C PHE A 50 4.31 7.82 3.03
N GLU A 51 4.72 7.46 1.81
CA GLU A 51 5.39 8.36 0.88
C GLU A 51 4.51 9.58 0.58
N LYS A 52 3.21 9.37 0.29
CA LYS A 52 2.25 10.46 0.06
C LYS A 52 2.05 11.33 1.29
N LEU A 53 2.00 10.75 2.49
CA LEU A 53 1.92 11.52 3.73
C LEU A 53 3.16 12.39 3.95
N ASN A 54 4.36 11.86 3.69
CA ASN A 54 5.61 12.60 3.84
C ASN A 54 5.74 13.74 2.81
N LEU A 55 5.33 13.50 1.56
CA LEU A 55 5.26 14.54 0.54
C LEU A 55 4.32 15.68 0.95
N LYS A 56 3.14 15.36 1.51
CA LYS A 56 2.20 16.38 2.01
C LYS A 56 2.77 17.17 3.18
N LYS A 57 3.48 16.53 4.12
CA LYS A 57 4.16 17.22 5.23
C LYS A 57 5.23 18.20 4.74
N ARG A 58 5.93 17.86 3.66
CA ARG A 58 6.98 18.70 3.06
C ARG A 58 6.43 19.91 2.31
N PHE A 59 5.17 19.87 1.90
CA PHE A 59 4.48 20.92 1.13
C PHE A 59 3.55 21.81 1.95
N ILE A 60 3.59 21.78 3.28
CA ILE A 60 2.87 22.77 4.09
C ILE A 60 3.57 24.13 3.86
N PRO A 61 2.95 25.08 3.12
CA PRO A 61 3.57 26.38 2.91
C PRO A 61 3.58 27.08 4.26
N ARG A 62 4.77 27.48 4.70
CA ARG A 62 5.01 28.17 5.98
C ARG A 62 4.52 29.62 6.00
N TYR A 63 3.60 29.98 5.10
CA TYR A 63 3.11 31.33 4.91
C TYR A 63 1.60 31.33 4.70
N SER A 64 0.83 31.49 5.78
CA SER A 64 -0.49 32.12 5.74
C SER A 64 -1.02 32.32 7.16
N PHE A 65 -0.38 33.16 7.98
CA PHE A 65 -1.04 33.80 9.12
C PHE A 65 -0.23 35.00 9.66
N CYS A 66 0.16 35.92 8.78
CA CYS A 66 0.50 37.29 9.19
C CYS A 66 0.59 38.18 7.94
N LEU A 67 -0.48 38.95 7.68
CA LEU A 67 -0.55 40.31 7.11
C LEU A 67 -1.84 40.46 6.30
N LEU A 68 -2.82 41.10 6.93
CA LEU A 68 -3.74 42.05 6.31
C LEU A 68 -4.31 42.87 7.48
N LEU A 69 -3.45 43.77 7.98
CA LEU A 69 -3.85 45.10 8.40
C LEU A 69 -3.85 45.97 7.15
#